data_AF-A0A7K2LVE3-F1
#
_entry.id   AF-A0A7K2LVE3-F1
#
_cell.length_a   1.000
_cell.length_b   1.000
_cell.length_c   1.000
_cell.angle_alpha   90.00
_cell.angle_beta   90.00
_cell.angle_gamma   90.00
#
_symmetry.space_group_name_H-M   'P 1'
#
loop_
_entity.id
_entity.type
_entity.pdbx_description
1 polymer ?
#
loop_
_entity_poly.entity_id
_entity_poly.type
_entity_poly.pdbx_seq_one_letter_code
_entity_poly.pdbx_strand_id
1 'polypeptide(L)' 'AVVGEAEGLAPEDLAAVRDLGGAGTPVLLAGPDGAVRLTEPAR' A
#
# COMPACT_ATOMS: atom_id res chain seq x y z
N ALA A 1 3.86 -1.88 -3.08
CA ALA A 1 4.05 -1.91 -1.62
C ALA A 1 4.57 -0.54 -1.20
N VAL A 2 4.14 -0.06 -0.04
CA VAL A 2 4.56 1.23 0.54
C VAL A 2 5.32 0.93 1.82
N VAL A 3 6.41 1.64 2.05
CA VAL A 3 7.23 1.52 3.25
C VAL A 3 7.25 2.86 3.97
N GLY A 4 6.88 2.86 5.24
CA GLY A 4 6.85 4.09 6.02
C GLY A 4 6.34 3.89 7.43
N GLU A 5 6.30 4.99 8.18
CA GLU A 5 5.82 5.01 9.56
C GLU A 5 4.33 5.34 9.67
N ALA A 6 3.66 5.59 8.54
CA ALA A 6 2.23 5.85 8.51
C ALA A 6 1.40 4.67 9.05
N GLU A 7 0.26 4.97 9.67
CA GLU A 7 -0.66 3.97 10.20
C GLU A 7 -1.62 3.41 9.14
N GLY A 8 -1.62 3.99 7.93
CA GLY A 8 -2.50 3.61 6.83
C GLY A 8 -1.92 4.02 5.47
N LEU A 9 -2.59 3.57 4.40
CA LEU A 9 -2.21 3.88 3.02
C LEU A 9 -2.78 5.23 2.61
N ALA A 10 -1.93 6.10 2.07
CA ALA A 10 -2.37 7.37 1.51
C ALA A 10 -3.17 7.12 0.21
N PRO A 11 -4.19 7.94 -0.11
CA PRO A 11 -4.96 7.82 -1.34
C PRO A 11 -4.07 7.84 -2.61
N GLU A 12 -3.00 8.62 -2.58
CA GLU A 12 -2.06 8.77 -3.69
C GLU A 12 -1.29 7.47 -3.96
N ASP A 13 -0.89 6.75 -2.90
CA ASP A 13 -0.20 5.47 -3.03
C ASP A 13 -1.14 4.38 -3.58
N LEU A 14 -2.39 4.36 -3.11
CA LEU A 14 -3.42 3.45 -3.61
C LEU A 14 -3.70 3.69 -5.10
N ALA A 15 -3.80 4.96 -5.50
CA ALA A 15 -3.99 5.35 -6.90
C ALA A 15 -2.81 4.89 -7.77
N ALA A 16 -1.57 5.16 -7.33
CA ALA A 16 -0.38 4.74 -8.06
C ALA A 16 -0.30 3.22 -8.25
N VAL A 17 -0.64 2.43 -7.20
CA VAL A 17 -0.66 0.96 -7.33
C VAL A 17 -1.79 0.49 -8.23
N ARG A 18 -2.98 1.11 -8.16
CA ARG A 18 -4.09 0.78 -9.07
C ARG A 18 -3.73 1.07 -10.52
N ASP A 19 -3.05 2.18 -10.80
CA ASP A 19 -2.67 2.57 -12.16
C ASP A 19 -1.62 1.61 -12.75
N LEU A 20 -0.70 1.12 -11.93
CA LEU A 20 0.37 0.21 -12.36
C LEU A 20 -0.06 -1.26 -12.38
N GLY A 21 -0.81 -1.69 -11.35
CA GLY A 21 -1.15 -3.10 -11.11
C GLY A 21 -2.60 -3.45 -11.46
N GLY A 22 -3.46 -2.47 -11.73
CA GLY A 22 -4.88 -2.66 -11.91
C GLY A 22 -5.68 -2.66 -10.60
N ALA A 23 -6.98 -2.48 -10.72
CA ALA A 23 -7.93 -2.48 -9.60
C ALA A 23 -7.91 -3.82 -8.84
N GLY A 24 -7.97 -3.73 -7.52
CA GLY A 24 -7.97 -4.91 -6.64
C GLY A 24 -6.58 -5.50 -6.37
N THR A 25 -5.52 -4.95 -6.97
CA THR A 25 -4.14 -5.37 -6.66
C THR A 25 -3.84 -5.14 -5.18
N PRO A 26 -3.33 -6.16 -4.45
CA PRO A 26 -3.00 -6.01 -3.04
C PRO A 26 -1.89 -4.98 -2.82
N VAL A 27 -2.12 -4.07 -1.89
CA VAL A 27 -1.14 -3.09 -1.43
C VAL A 27 -0.73 -3.43 -0.02
N LEU A 28 0.58 -3.62 0.16
CA LEU A 28 1.20 -3.89 1.46
C LEU A 28 1.73 -2.57 2.03
N LEU A 29 1.42 -2.29 3.29
CA LEU A 29 2.10 -1.28 4.09
C LEU A 29 3.06 -1.96 5.05
N ALA A 30 4.34 -1.67 4.90
CA ALA A 30 5.39 -2.17 5.78
C ALA A 30 6.05 -1.03 6.57
N GLY A 31 6.48 -1.33 7.80
CA GLY A 31 7.33 -0.45 8.57
C GLY A 31 8.75 -0.36 7.98
N PRO A 32 9.57 0.61 8.42
CA PRO A 32 10.98 0.70 8.01
C PRO A 32 11.81 -0.54 8.39
N ASP A 33 11.33 -1.32 9.35
CA ASP A 33 11.85 -2.62 9.78
C ASP A 33 11.50 -3.77 8.82
N GLY A 34 10.72 -3.50 7.77
CA GLY A 34 10.24 -4.49 6.80
C GLY A 34 9.05 -5.31 7.29
N ALA A 35 8.54 -5.07 8.50
CA ALA A 35 7.37 -5.77 9.01
C ALA A 35 6.09 -5.27 8.32
N VAL A 36 5.32 -6.18 7.72
CA VAL A 36 4.03 -5.85 7.13
C VAL A 36 3.00 -5.61 8.23
N ARG A 37 2.37 -4.43 8.19
CA ARG A 37 1.39 -3.98 9.19
C ARG A 37 -0.03 -4.06 8.66
N LEU A 38 -0.22 -3.82 7.36
CA LEU A 38 -1.53 -3.77 6.73
C LEU A 38 -1.47 -4.29 5.28
N THR A 39 -2.57 -4.89 4.84
CA THR A 39 -2.80 -5.33 3.47
C THR A 39 -4.21 -4.93 3.06
N GLU A 40 -4.34 -4.12 2.02
CA GLU A 40 -5.63 -3.69 1.48
C GLU A 40 -5.61 -3.77 -0.05
N PRO A 41 -6.75 -4.02 -0.71
CA PRO A 41 -6.82 -3.92 -2.17
C PRO A 41 -6.74 -2.45 -2.63
N ALA A 42 -6.08 -2.22 -3.76
CA ALA A 42 -6.09 -0.92 -4.44
C ALA A 42 -7.46 -0.68 -5.08
N ARG A 43 -8.35 0.00 -4.34
CA ARG A 43 -9.72 0.35 -4.76
C ARG A 43 -9.72 1.72 -5.45
#